data_AF-A0AAV2LA01-F1
#
_entry.id   AF-A0AAV2LA01-F1
#
_cell.length_a   1.000
_cell.length_b   1.000
_cell.length_c   1.000
_cell.angle_alpha   90.00
_cell.angle_beta   90.00
_cell.angle_gamma   90.00
#
_symmetry.space_group_name_H-M   'P 1'
#
loop_
_entity.id
_entity.type
_entity.pdbx_description
1 polymer ?
#
loop_
_entity_poly.entity_id
_entity_poly.type
_entity_poly.pdbx_seq_one_letter_code
_entity_poly.pdbx_strand_id
1 'polypeptide(L)'
;MLSAHDTTVAALQASLNVFNGIQPPYASCHIFELHKDDQGAYTVSMFYRNNTELYPLPLPGCALDCPLEDFRTLTKPSISEDRDQECQLPITANGEVIIGLAVSGCLLLVIVAVLLAVLLAVVCRQTDPTRARGYHQVINEGES
;
A
#
# COMPACT_ATOMS: atom_id res chain seq x y z
N MET A 1 -17.79 9.64 -16.98
CA MET A 1 -18.87 9.84 -16.00
C MET A 1 -18.62 8.93 -14.81
N LEU A 2 -18.80 9.43 -13.59
CA LEU A 2 -18.72 8.64 -12.36
C LEU A 2 -20.15 8.43 -11.85
N SER A 3 -20.59 7.18 -11.81
CA SER A 3 -21.85 6.80 -11.15
C SER A 3 -21.54 6.45 -9.70
N ALA A 4 -22.18 7.13 -8.76
CA ALA A 4 -21.85 7.04 -7.35
C ALA A 4 -23.10 7.28 -6.47
N HIS A 5 -22.87 7.41 -5.16
CA HIS A 5 -23.94 7.58 -4.18
C HIS A 5 -24.19 9.06 -3.86
N ASP A 6 -25.32 9.34 -3.23
CA ASP A 6 -25.65 10.65 -2.66
C ASP A 6 -24.57 11.14 -1.68
N THR A 7 -24.02 10.25 -0.86
CA THR A 7 -22.88 10.55 0.04
C THR A 7 -21.64 10.98 -0.72
N THR A 8 -21.41 10.46 -1.93
CA THR A 8 -20.29 10.87 -2.78
C THR A 8 -20.48 12.30 -3.28
N VAL A 9 -21.69 12.63 -3.75
CA VAL A 9 -22.02 14.00 -4.20
C VAL A 9 -21.94 14.98 -3.04
N ALA A 10 -22.48 14.62 -1.88
CA ALA A 10 -22.43 15.46 -0.68
C ALA A 10 -20.98 15.70 -0.21
N ALA A 11 -20.16 14.65 -0.12
CA ALA A 11 -18.76 14.78 0.29
C ALA A 11 -17.94 15.62 -0.70
N LEU A 12 -18.16 15.45 -2.02
CA LEU A 12 -17.54 16.26 -3.05
C LEU A 12 -17.94 17.74 -2.93
N GLN A 13 -19.22 18.03 -2.80
CA GLN A 13 -19.67 19.42 -2.65
C GLN A 13 -19.19 20.04 -1.33
N ALA A 14 -19.07 19.24 -0.26
CA ALA A 14 -18.54 19.70 1.02
C ALA A 14 -17.05 20.04 0.92
N SER A 15 -16.25 19.20 0.24
CA SER A 15 -14.82 19.46 0.04
C SER A 15 -14.56 20.68 -0.86
N LEU A 16 -15.51 21.02 -1.74
CA LEU A 16 -15.51 22.23 -2.56
C LEU A 16 -16.17 23.43 -1.87
N ASN A 17 -16.67 23.28 -0.64
CA ASN A 17 -17.38 24.30 0.13
C ASN A 17 -18.61 24.90 -0.57
N VAL A 18 -19.36 24.07 -1.31
CA VAL A 18 -20.59 24.44 -2.04
C VAL A 18 -21.80 23.58 -1.68
N PHE A 19 -21.68 22.72 -0.67
CA PHE A 19 -22.77 21.86 -0.22
C PHE A 19 -23.86 22.68 0.47
N ASN A 20 -25.12 22.47 0.05
CA ASN A 20 -26.27 23.22 0.57
C ASN A 20 -26.91 22.61 1.82
N GLY A 21 -26.35 21.52 2.36
CA GLY A 21 -26.89 20.83 3.55
C GLY A 21 -28.07 19.91 3.27
N ILE A 22 -28.50 19.76 2.01
CA ILE A 22 -29.63 18.93 1.61
C ILE A 22 -29.10 17.63 1.01
N GLN A 23 -29.71 16.50 1.37
CA GLN A 23 -29.37 15.20 0.78
C GLN A 23 -29.52 15.27 -0.75
N PRO A 24 -28.48 14.91 -1.53
CA PRO A 24 -28.57 14.89 -2.98
C PRO A 24 -29.72 14.00 -3.46
N PRO A 25 -30.68 14.52 -4.25
CA PRO A 25 -31.82 13.73 -4.69
C PRO A 25 -31.41 12.70 -5.73
N TYR A 26 -32.31 11.76 -6.00
CA TYR A 26 -32.11 10.72 -7.01
C TYR A 26 -31.74 11.30 -8.37
N ALA A 27 -30.76 10.68 -9.02
CA ALA A 27 -30.23 11.09 -10.31
C ALA A 27 -29.72 12.55 -10.35
N SER A 28 -29.42 13.15 -9.19
CA SER A 28 -28.69 14.41 -9.16
C SER A 28 -27.27 14.23 -9.69
N CYS A 29 -26.73 15.30 -10.28
CA CYS A 29 -25.44 15.27 -10.96
C CYS A 29 -24.68 16.55 -10.68
N HIS A 30 -23.46 16.42 -10.18
CA HIS A 30 -22.49 17.50 -10.10
C HIS A 30 -21.57 17.41 -11.32
N ILE A 31 -21.43 18.52 -12.04
CA ILE A 31 -20.83 18.59 -13.36
C ILE A 31 -19.66 19.56 -13.31
N PHE A 32 -18.54 19.17 -13.90
CA PHE A 32 -17.40 20.04 -14.18
C PHE A 32 -17.25 20.15 -15.69
N GLU A 33 -17.14 21.37 -16.19
CA GLU A 33 -16.83 21.67 -17.58
C GLU A 33 -15.45 22.34 -17.63
N LEU A 34 -14.57 21.83 -18.49
CA LEU A 34 -13.28 22.44 -18.76
C LEU A 34 -13.35 23.13 -20.12
N HIS A 35 -13.22 24.44 -20.12
CA HIS A 35 -13.23 25.27 -21.32
C HIS A 35 -11.82 25.69 -21.68
N LYS A 36 -11.60 25.95 -22.97
CA LYS A 36 -10.38 26.55 -23.51
C LYS A 36 -10.79 27.71 -24.40
N ASP A 37 -10.26 28.90 -24.15
CA ASP A 37 -10.49 30.06 -25.00
C ASP A 37 -9.58 30.06 -26.25
N ASP A 38 -9.81 31.01 -27.16
CA ASP A 38 -9.06 31.16 -28.40
C ASP A 38 -7.58 31.53 -28.16
N GLN A 39 -7.28 32.11 -27.00
CA GLN A 39 -5.94 32.48 -26.54
C GLN A 39 -5.21 31.29 -25.89
N GLY A 40 -5.92 30.19 -25.65
CA GLY A 40 -5.41 28.95 -25.11
C GLY A 40 -5.45 28.85 -23.57
N ALA A 41 -6.07 29.81 -22.87
CA ALA A 41 -6.28 29.74 -21.44
C ALA A 41 -7.44 28.79 -21.11
N TYR A 42 -7.34 28.12 -19.95
CA TYR A 42 -8.33 27.15 -19.50
C TYR A 42 -9.12 27.68 -18.31
N THR A 43 -10.42 27.43 -18.32
CA THR A 43 -11.33 27.72 -17.20
C THR A 43 -12.15 26.49 -16.84
N VAL A 44 -12.57 26.41 -15.58
CA VAL A 44 -13.42 25.36 -15.04
C VAL A 44 -14.73 25.98 -14.57
N SER A 45 -15.84 25.47 -15.08
CA SER A 45 -17.19 25.87 -14.66
C SER A 45 -17.86 24.67 -13.99
N MET A 46 -18.57 24.91 -12.89
CA MET A 46 -19.24 23.86 -12.12
C MET A 46 -20.74 24.07 -12.12
N PHE A 47 -21.48 22.97 -12.21
CA PHE A 47 -22.93 22.98 -12.18
C PHE A 47 -23.47 21.86 -11.29
N TYR A 48 -24.67 22.07 -10.77
CA TYR A 48 -25.41 21.05 -10.05
C TYR A 48 -26.83 20.93 -10.60
N ARG A 49 -27.15 19.72 -11.08
CA ARG A 49 -28.49 19.35 -11.48
C ARG A 49 -29.10 18.51 -10.37
N ASN A 50 -29.97 19.11 -9.56
CA ASN A 50 -30.70 18.41 -8.50
C ASN A 50 -32.20 18.25 -8.81
N ASN A 51 -32.65 18.74 -9.97
CA ASN A 51 -33.98 18.54 -10.51
C ASN A 51 -33.88 18.51 -12.06
N THR A 52 -34.91 18.98 -12.76
CA THR A 52 -34.90 19.10 -14.22
C THR A 52 -33.98 20.20 -14.73
N GLU A 53 -33.69 21.21 -13.93
CA GLU A 53 -32.86 22.38 -14.26
C GLU A 53 -31.40 22.19 -13.85
N LEU A 54 -30.53 22.97 -14.49
CA LEU A 54 -29.09 22.99 -14.25
C LEU A 54 -28.71 24.30 -13.54
N TYR A 55 -28.14 24.21 -12.34
CA TYR A 55 -27.77 25.37 -11.55
C TYR A 55 -26.26 25.64 -11.62
N PRO A 56 -25.81 26.85 -11.96
CA PRO A 56 -24.41 27.25 -11.82
C PRO A 56 -23.98 27.20 -10.35
N LEU A 57 -22.80 26.64 -10.08
CA LEU A 57 -22.30 26.46 -8.72
C LEU A 57 -20.84 26.95 -8.62
N PRO A 58 -20.59 28.27 -8.61
CA PRO A 58 -19.24 28.82 -8.61
C PRO A 58 -18.44 28.38 -7.38
N LEU A 59 -17.14 28.13 -7.57
CA LEU A 59 -16.25 27.82 -6.47
C LEU A 59 -16.06 29.08 -5.58
N PRO A 60 -16.20 28.99 -4.25
CA PRO A 60 -16.00 30.14 -3.38
C PRO A 60 -14.62 30.76 -3.57
N GLY A 61 -14.57 32.08 -3.75
CA GLY A 61 -13.33 32.80 -4.04
C GLY A 61 -12.92 32.80 -5.51
N CYS A 62 -13.75 32.29 -6.42
CA CYS A 62 -13.53 32.32 -7.87
C CYS A 62 -14.75 32.85 -8.64
N ALA A 63 -14.55 33.19 -9.92
CA ALA A 63 -15.64 33.46 -10.84
C ALA A 63 -16.36 32.15 -11.26
N LEU A 64 -17.49 32.27 -11.97
CA LEU A 64 -18.19 31.10 -12.51
C LEU A 64 -17.30 30.28 -13.45
N ASP A 65 -16.62 30.96 -14.37
CA ASP A 65 -15.58 30.38 -15.21
C ASP A 65 -14.23 30.59 -14.51
N CYS A 66 -13.89 29.66 -13.61
CA CYS A 66 -12.74 29.79 -12.75
C CYS A 66 -11.45 29.45 -13.52
N PRO A 67 -10.43 30.33 -13.59
CA PRO A 67 -9.15 29.98 -14.21
C PRO A 67 -8.59 28.69 -13.63
N LEU A 68 -8.07 27.80 -14.48
CA LEU A 68 -7.67 26.46 -14.05
C LEU A 68 -6.62 26.47 -12.92
N GLU A 69 -5.68 27.40 -12.94
CA GLU A 69 -4.65 27.54 -11.90
C GLU A 69 -5.23 28.01 -10.56
N ASP A 70 -6.20 28.93 -10.60
CA ASP A 70 -6.92 29.39 -9.41
C ASP A 70 -7.76 28.25 -8.84
N PHE A 71 -8.47 27.51 -9.69
CA PHE A 71 -9.24 26.33 -9.30
C PHE A 71 -8.37 25.28 -8.59
N ARG A 72 -7.19 24.98 -9.15
CA ARG A 72 -6.22 24.06 -8.53
C ARG A 72 -5.77 24.57 -7.16
N THR A 73 -5.45 25.85 -7.05
CA THR A 73 -4.98 26.47 -5.81
C THR A 73 -6.05 26.43 -4.73
N LEU A 74 -7.28 26.81 -5.08
CA LEU A 74 -8.42 26.87 -4.16
C LEU A 74 -8.88 25.49 -3.69
N THR A 75 -8.74 24.45 -4.54
CA THR A 75 -9.13 23.08 -4.18
C THR A 75 -8.01 22.27 -3.52
N LYS A 76 -6.76 22.74 -3.59
CA LYS A 76 -5.58 22.05 -3.05
C LYS A 76 -5.72 21.63 -1.58
N PRO A 77 -6.26 22.46 -0.65
CA PRO A 77 -6.40 22.07 0.76
C PRO A 77 -7.31 20.85 0.99
N SER A 78 -8.20 20.55 0.05
CA SER A 78 -9.14 19.43 0.11
C SER A 78 -8.59 18.16 -0.55
N ILE A 79 -7.37 18.20 -1.08
CA ILE A 79 -6.70 17.09 -1.75
C ILE A 79 -5.59 16.57 -0.85
N SER A 80 -5.72 15.32 -0.43
CA SER A 80 -4.70 14.60 0.34
C SER A 80 -3.42 14.39 -0.48
N GLU A 81 -2.27 14.55 0.16
CA GLU A 81 -0.96 14.23 -0.46
C GLU A 81 -0.61 12.75 -0.26
N ASP A 82 -0.90 12.22 0.93
CA ASP A 82 -0.77 10.80 1.25
C ASP A 82 -1.94 10.36 2.11
N ARG A 83 -2.93 9.76 1.47
CA ARG A 83 -4.18 9.36 2.11
C ARG A 83 -3.97 8.32 3.20
N ASP A 84 -3.07 7.38 2.99
CA ASP A 84 -2.89 6.28 3.93
C ASP A 84 -2.14 6.79 5.18
N GLN A 85 -1.16 7.68 4.99
CA GLN A 85 -0.49 8.38 6.09
C GLN A 85 -1.45 9.30 6.87
N GLU A 86 -2.25 10.11 6.18
CA GLU A 86 -3.21 11.04 6.79
C GLU A 86 -4.30 10.30 7.57
N CYS A 87 -4.75 9.15 7.05
CA CYS A 87 -5.68 8.27 7.74
C CYS A 87 -5.03 7.44 8.87
N GLN A 88 -3.72 7.59 9.10
CA GLN A 88 -2.96 6.82 10.08
C GLN A 88 -3.18 5.32 9.92
N LEU A 89 -3.36 4.88 8.68
CA LEU A 89 -3.46 3.46 8.40
C LEU A 89 -2.11 2.84 8.71
N PRO A 90 -2.06 1.68 9.36
CA PRO A 90 -0.81 0.98 9.55
C PRO A 90 -0.25 0.71 8.16
N ILE A 91 0.88 1.36 7.81
CA ILE A 91 1.69 1.03 6.64
C ILE A 91 1.85 -0.47 6.75
N THR A 92 1.26 -1.22 5.81
CA THR A 92 1.11 -2.67 5.91
C THR A 92 2.33 -3.25 6.59
N ALA A 93 2.17 -3.69 7.85
CA ALA A 93 3.26 -4.11 8.74
C ALA A 93 4.09 -5.28 8.15
N ASN A 94 3.69 -5.74 6.97
CA ASN A 94 4.37 -6.63 6.06
C ASN A 94 5.87 -6.33 5.96
N GLY A 95 6.32 -5.09 5.79
CA GLY A 95 7.75 -4.80 5.62
C GLY A 95 8.60 -5.21 6.82
N GLU A 96 8.30 -4.66 7.99
CA GLU A 96 9.03 -4.94 9.23
C GLU A 96 8.83 -6.37 9.72
N VAL A 97 7.61 -6.92 9.59
CA VAL A 97 7.30 -8.29 9.98
C VAL A 97 8.02 -9.30 9.08
N ILE A 98 8.08 -9.06 7.76
CA ILE A 98 8.82 -9.92 6.81
C ILE A 98 10.32 -9.91 7.15
N ILE A 99 10.89 -8.74 7.43
CA ILE A 99 12.31 -8.62 7.82
C ILE A 99 12.55 -9.37 9.14
N GLY A 100 11.69 -9.20 10.14
CA GLY A 100 11.78 -9.90 11.43
C GLY A 100 11.72 -11.42 11.27
N LEU A 101 10.78 -11.93 10.48
CA LEU A 101 10.65 -13.37 10.20
C LEU A 101 11.87 -13.91 9.45
N ALA A 102 12.41 -13.17 8.48
CA ALA A 102 13.59 -13.59 7.72
C ALA A 102 14.83 -13.69 8.63
N VAL A 103 15.08 -12.68 9.47
CA VAL A 103 16.23 -12.68 10.41
C VAL A 103 16.09 -13.81 11.43
N SER A 104 14.90 -13.97 12.01
CA SER A 104 14.63 -15.05 12.98
C SER A 104 14.82 -16.44 12.35
N GLY A 105 14.34 -16.64 11.12
CA GLY A 105 14.49 -17.89 10.39
C GLY A 105 15.95 -18.23 10.09
N CYS A 106 16.72 -17.25 9.62
CA CYS A 106 18.16 -17.41 9.36
C CYS A 106 18.92 -17.78 10.63
N LEU A 107 18.64 -17.11 11.76
CA LEU A 107 19.30 -17.39 13.03
C LEU A 107 19.01 -18.82 13.52
N LEU A 108 17.76 -19.26 13.43
CA LEU A 108 17.36 -20.61 13.81
C LEU A 108 18.08 -21.68 12.96
N LEU A 109 18.17 -21.47 11.65
CA LEU A 109 18.86 -22.37 10.73
C LEU A 109 20.35 -22.50 11.06
N VAL A 110 21.03 -21.38 11.39
CA VAL A 110 22.44 -21.40 11.81
C VAL A 110 22.62 -22.18 13.10
N ILE A 111 21.75 -21.97 14.10
CA ILE A 111 21.80 -22.70 15.37
C ILE A 111 21.65 -24.21 15.14
N VAL A 112 20.66 -24.62 14.33
CA VAL A 112 20.45 -26.04 14.00
C VAL A 112 21.66 -26.64 13.29
N ALA A 113 22.24 -25.94 12.32
CA ALA A 113 23.42 -26.40 11.60
C ALA A 113 24.64 -26.57 12.53
N VAL A 114 24.85 -25.64 13.47
CA VAL A 114 25.93 -25.73 14.48
C VAL A 114 25.71 -26.91 15.41
N LEU A 115 24.48 -27.10 15.92
CA LEU A 115 24.16 -28.23 16.79
C LEU A 115 24.36 -29.58 16.08
N LEU A 116 23.93 -29.70 14.82
CA LEU A 116 24.17 -30.89 14.01
C LEU A 116 25.67 -31.15 13.80
N ALA A 117 26.46 -30.11 13.48
CA ALA A 117 27.89 -30.23 13.32
C ALA A 117 28.59 -30.69 14.62
N VAL A 118 28.18 -30.15 15.78
CA VAL A 118 28.70 -30.57 17.09
C VAL A 118 28.34 -32.03 17.39
N LEU A 119 27.09 -32.43 17.16
CA LEU A 119 26.64 -33.81 17.37
C LEU A 119 27.42 -34.78 16.49
N LEU A 120 27.59 -34.47 15.20
CA LEU A 120 28.40 -35.28 14.28
C LEU A 120 29.85 -35.35 14.75
N ALA A 121 30.45 -34.25 15.19
CA ALA A 121 31.82 -34.25 15.72
C ALA A 121 31.96 -35.13 16.99
N VAL A 122 30.97 -35.09 17.90
CA VAL A 122 30.95 -35.94 19.11
C VAL A 122 30.79 -37.41 18.73
N VAL A 123 29.88 -37.76 17.83
CA VAL A 123 29.68 -39.14 17.35
C VAL A 123 30.92 -39.67 16.63
N CYS A 124 31.57 -38.87 15.78
CA CYS A 124 32.83 -39.25 15.14
C CYS A 124 33.93 -39.49 16.18
N ARG A 125 34.04 -38.63 17.20
CA ARG A 125 34.99 -38.81 18.32
C ARG A 125 34.68 -40.03 19.18
N GLN A 126 33.42 -40.43 19.31
CA GLN A 126 33.00 -41.62 20.07
C GLN A 126 33.11 -42.92 19.27
N THR A 127 33.12 -42.85 17.94
CA THR A 127 33.30 -44.03 17.06
C THR A 127 34.78 -44.35 16.79
N ASP A 128 35.69 -43.38 16.88
CA ASP A 128 37.14 -43.58 16.78
C ASP A 128 37.77 -44.54 17.83
N PRO A 129 37.36 -44.57 19.12
CA PRO A 129 37.89 -45.52 20.10
C PRO A 129 37.43 -46.98 19.86
N THR A 130 36.32 -47.20 19.15
CA THR A 130 35.81 -48.55 18.85
C THR A 130 36.43 -49.21 17.63
N ARG A 131 37.06 -48.47 16.72
CA ARG A 131 37.71 -49.02 15.51
C ARG A 131 39.16 -49.51 15.74
N ALA A 132 39.75 -49.24 16.90
CA ALA A 132 41.13 -49.62 17.22
C ALA A 132 41.31 -51.08 17.70
N ARG A 133 40.25 -51.89 17.81
CA ARG A 133 40.32 -53.26 18.41
C ARG A 133 40.02 -54.44 17.49
N GLY A 134 39.93 -54.22 16.17
CA GLY A 134 39.35 -55.19 15.23
C GLY A 134 40.18 -55.59 14.03
N TYR A 135 41.50 -55.75 14.14
CA TYR A 135 42.30 -56.47 13.14
C TYR A 135 43.33 -57.36 13.85
N HIS A 136 42.91 -58.57 14.24
CA HIS A 136 43.83 -59.63 14.60
C HIS A 136 44.30 -60.30 13.29
N GLN A 137 45.57 -60.13 12.94
CA GLN A 137 46.20 -60.93 11.88
C GLN A 137 46.27 -62.39 12.35
N VAL A 138 45.75 -63.31 11.52
CA VAL A 138 46.09 -64.73 11.58
C VAL A 138 47.16 -64.94 10.52
N ILE A 139 48.40 -65.06 10.98
CA ILE A 139 49.49 -65.65 10.19
C ILE A 139 49.22 -67.15 10.22
N ASN A 140 48.92 -67.75 9.07
CA ASN A 140 48.99 -69.19 8.94
C ASN A 140 50.17 -69.49 8.03
N GLU A 141 51.25 -69.98 8.64
CA GLU A 141 52.27 -70.72 7.93
C GLU A 141 51.67 -72.05 7.45
N GLY A 142 52.01 -72.44 6.23
CA GLY A 142 51.51 -73.65 5.59
C GLY A 142 52.42 -74.04 4.43
N GLU A 143 53.49 -74.75 4.79
CA GLU A 143 54.12 -75.89 4.10
C GLU A 143 54.32 -75.84 2.57
N SER A 144 55.59 -75.79 2.14
CA SER A 144 56.44 -76.97 1.87
C SER A 144 57.49 -76.71 0.78
#